data_AF-A0A9C7QE31-F1
#
_entry.id   AF-A0A9C7QE31-F1
#
_cell.length_a   1.000
_cell.length_b   1.000
_cell.length_c   1.000
_cell.angle_alpha   90.00
_cell.angle_beta   90.00
_cell.angle_gamma   90.00
#
_symmetry.space_group_name_H-M   'P 1'
#
loop_
_entity.id
_entity.type
_entity.pdbx_description
1 polymer ?
#
loop_
_entity_poly.entity_id
_entity_poly.type
_entity_poly.pdbx_seq_one_letter_code
_entity_poly.pdbx_strand_id
1 'polypeptide(L)' 'MTYEYNPRGVCSRKMIFNIEDGVIKSLEVVGGCNGN' A
#
# COMPACT_ATOMS: atom_id res chain seq x y z
N MET A 1 0.67 11.21 -8.46
CA MET A 1 -0.41 10.33 -8.97
C MET A 1 -0.71 9.28 -7.90
N THR A 2 -1.99 9.06 -7.57
CA THR A 2 -2.43 8.09 -6.55
C THR A 2 -2.65 6.72 -7.19
N TYR A 3 -2.12 5.67 -6.56
CA TYR A 3 -2.26 4.28 -6.97
C TYR A 3 -2.90 3.46 -5.88
N GLU A 4 -3.73 2.51 -6.29
CA GLU A 4 -4.27 1.47 -5.41
C GLU A 4 -3.74 0.11 -5.83
N TYR A 5 -3.23 -0.66 -4.87
CA TYR A 5 -2.67 -1.97 -5.10
C TYR A 5 -3.17 -2.97 -4.05
N ASN A 6 -3.61 -4.14 -4.52
CA ASN A 6 -3.98 -5.27 -3.67
C ASN A 6 -2.86 -6.31 -3.75
N PRO A 7 -1.93 -6.33 -2.78
CA PRO A 7 -0.78 -7.21 -2.81
C PRO A 7 -1.20 -8.67 -2.64
N ARG A 8 -0.41 -9.60 -3.19
CA ARG A 8 -0.64 -11.05 -3.05
C ARG A 8 0.54 -11.68 -2.32
N GLY A 9 0.25 -12.70 -1.49
CA GLY A 9 1.28 -13.41 -0.72
C GLY A 9 1.78 -12.67 0.53
N VAL A 10 1.15 -11.56 0.89
CA VAL A 10 1.40 -10.83 2.14
C VAL A 10 0.08 -10.66 2.89
N CYS A 11 0.19 -10.33 4.17
CA CYS A 11 -0.96 -10.18 5.06
C CYS A 11 -1.71 -8.85 4.87
N SER A 12 -1.03 -7.80 4.40
CA SER A 12 -1.63 -6.51 4.04
C SER A 12 -2.69 -6.67 2.95
N ARG A 13 -3.83 -5.98 3.08
CA ARG A 13 -4.96 -6.15 2.14
C ARG A 13 -4.99 -5.14 1.02
N LYS A 14 -4.72 -3.87 1.32
CA LYS A 14 -4.72 -2.79 0.34
C LYS A 14 -3.58 -1.80 0.65
N MET A 15 -2.97 -1.29 -0.41
CA MET A 15 -1.96 -0.25 -0.36
C MET A 15 -2.44 0.92 -1.24
N ILE A 16 -2.41 2.13 -0.68
CA ILE A 16 -2.71 3.38 -1.38
C ILE A 16 -1.46 4.23 -1.30
N PHE A 17 -0.88 4.61 -2.44
CA PHE A 17 0.36 5.38 -2.44
C PHE A 17 0.41 6.42 -3.53
N ASN A 18 1.18 7.48 -3.27
CA ASN A 18 1.42 8.56 -4.24
C ASN A 18 2.83 8.47 -4.78
N ILE A 19 2.96 8.45 -6.11
CA ILE A 19 4.26 8.55 -6.79
C ILE A 19 4.37 9.89 -7.51
N GLU A 20 5.50 10.54 -7.31
CA GLU A 20 5.97 11.73 -8.02
C GLU A 20 7.44 11.54 -8.39
N ASP A 21 7.78 11.68 -9.67
CA ASP A 21 9.15 11.52 -10.19
C ASP A 21 9.84 10.20 -9.79
N GLY A 22 9.06 9.11 -9.74
CA GLY A 22 9.54 7.79 -9.34
C GLY A 22 9.75 7.61 -7.84
N VAL A 23 9.41 8.62 -7.02
CA VAL A 23 9.53 8.58 -5.55
C VAL A 23 8.15 8.43 -4.92
N ILE A 24 8.00 7.47 -4.00
CA ILE A 24 6.79 7.34 -3.17
C ILE A 24 6.78 8.48 -2.15
N LYS A 25 5.79 9.37 -2.24
CA LYS A 25 5.62 10.51 -1.32
C LYS A 25 4.77 10.14 -0.09
N SER A 26 3.83 9.23 -0.25
CA SER A 26 3.00 8.70 0.83
C SER A 26 2.60 7.26 0.56
N LEU A 27 2.41 6.50 1.64
CA LEU A 27 1.91 5.13 1.61
C LEU A 27 0.95 4.94 2.79
N GLU A 28 -0.24 4.48 2.49
CA GLU A 28 -1.22 4.00 3.45
C GLU A 28 -1.47 2.52 3.21
N VAL A 29 -1.37 1.72 4.27
CA VAL A 29 -1.71 0.30 4.23
C VAL A 29 -3.02 0.12 4.97
N VAL A 30 -4.07 -0.28 4.24
CA VAL A 30 -5.41 -0.46 4.77
C VAL A 30 -5.69 -1.93 4.96
N GLY A 31 -5.90 -2.30 6.22
CA GLY A 31 -6.26 -3.64 6.64
C GLY A 31 -5.11 -4.64 6.56
N GLY A 32 -5.27 -5.70 7.32
CA GLY A 32 -4.33 -6.81 7.41
C GLY A 32 -4.89 -7.84 8.38
N CYS A 33 -4.12 -8.89 8.59
CA CYS A 33 -4.28 -9.76 9.75
C CYS A 33 -3.79 -8.99 10.99
N ASN A 34 -4.40 -9.26 12.14
CA ASN A 34 -3.86 -8.82 13.43
C ASN A 34 -2.45 -9.39 13.55
N GLY A 35 -1.45 -8.52 13.71
CA GLY A 35 -0.06 -8.93 13.86
C GLY A 35 0.15 -9.58 15.23
N ASN A 36 0.75 -10.78 15.23
CA ASN A 36 1.26 -11.61 16.34
C ASN A 36 1.22 -11.01 17.74
#